data_AF-A0A956YSR4-F1
#
_entry.id   AF-A0A956YSR4-F1
#
_cell.length_a   1.000
_cell.length_b   1.000
_cell.length_c   1.000
_cell.angle_alpha   90.00
_cell.angle_beta   90.00
_cell.angle_gamma   90.00
#
_symmetry.space_group_name_H-M   'P 1'
#
loop_
_entity.id
_entity.type
_entity.pdbx_description
1 polymer ?
#
loop_
_entity_poly.entity_id
_entity_poly.type
_entity_poly.pdbx_seq_one_letter_code
_entity_poly.pdbx_strand_id
1 'polypeptide(L)'
;IIASVTMPFCGDCSRMRLSPDGHIYTCLFATQGTDLMTPLRAGASDEEIETIIRDTWLNRNDRYSEVRSSIKRPNEKIEMYYIGG
;
A
#
# COMPACT_ATOMS: atom_id res chain seq x y z
N ILE A 1 -18.46 -11.20 -0.17
CA ILE A 1 -18.31 -9.73 0.05
C ILE A 1 -16.84 -9.47 0.33
N ILE A 2 -16.21 -8.45 -0.29
CA ILE A 2 -14.85 -8.00 0.05
C ILE A 2 -14.99 -6.69 0.83
N ALA A 3 -14.82 -6.75 2.15
CA ALA A 3 -15.10 -5.63 3.05
C ALA A 3 -13.90 -4.67 3.23
N SER A 4 -13.29 -4.20 2.15
CA SER A 4 -12.05 -3.40 2.16
C SER A 4 -12.11 -2.06 2.91
N VAL A 5 -13.32 -1.57 3.23
CA VAL A 5 -13.56 -0.31 3.93
C VAL A 5 -14.07 -0.54 5.36
N THR A 6 -15.04 -1.44 5.54
CA THR A 6 -15.68 -1.69 6.85
C THR A 6 -14.89 -2.68 7.72
N MET A 7 -14.16 -3.62 7.10
CA MET A 7 -13.30 -4.59 7.78
C MET A 7 -11.96 -4.72 7.01
N PRO A 8 -11.05 -3.74 7.17
CA PRO A 8 -9.76 -3.78 6.48
C PRO A 8 -8.92 -4.98 6.91
N PHE A 9 -8.09 -5.47 5.99
CA PHE A 9 -7.31 -6.72 6.11
C PHE A 9 -5.82 -6.48 5.77
N CYS A 10 -5.25 -5.36 6.21
CA CYS A 10 -3.85 -5.06 5.88
C CYS A 10 -2.87 -5.98 6.63
N GLY A 11 -3.22 -6.42 7.84
CA GLY A 11 -2.45 -7.39 8.62
C GLY A 11 -2.20 -8.72 7.89
N ASP A 12 -3.19 -9.22 7.16
CA ASP A 12 -3.09 -10.44 6.36
C ASP A 12 -2.59 -10.19 4.92
N CYS A 13 -2.26 -8.94 4.57
CA CYS A 13 -1.88 -8.61 3.20
C CYS A 13 -0.44 -9.08 2.91
N SER A 14 -0.31 -10.08 2.04
CA SER A 14 0.94 -10.63 1.53
C SER A 14 1.30 -10.18 0.11
N ARG A 15 0.71 -9.07 -0.36
CA ARG A 15 0.88 -8.59 -1.74
C ARG A 15 2.02 -7.58 -1.86
N MET A 16 2.84 -7.79 -2.89
CA MET A 16 3.79 -6.83 -3.45
C MET A 16 3.43 -6.60 -4.93
N ARG A 17 3.70 -5.41 -5.45
CA ARG A 17 3.44 -5.07 -6.85
C ARG A 17 4.69 -4.52 -7.52
N LEU A 18 4.84 -4.83 -8.80
CA LEU A 18 5.80 -4.19 -9.70
C LEU A 18 5.01 -3.25 -10.61
N SER A 19 5.42 -1.98 -10.67
CA SER A 19 4.83 -1.00 -11.57
C SER A 19 5.42 -1.11 -13.00
N PRO A 20 4.76 -0.53 -14.02
CA PRO A 20 5.26 -0.57 -15.39
C PRO A 20 6.60 0.14 -15.61
N ASP A 21 6.90 1.14 -14.78
CA ASP A 21 8.19 1.85 -14.70
C ASP A 21 9.19 1.15 -13.76
N GLY A 22 8.91 -0.09 -13.34
CA GLY A 22 9.85 -0.98 -12.68
C GLY A 22 10.14 -0.67 -11.21
N HIS A 23 9.19 -0.08 -10.50
CA HIS A 23 9.27 0.14 -9.06
C HIS A 23 8.46 -0.90 -8.28
N ILE A 24 9.00 -1.34 -7.16
CA ILE A 24 8.31 -2.22 -6.21
C ILE A 24 7.48 -1.36 -5.25
N TYR A 25 6.21 -1.74 -5.08
CA TYR A 25 5.30 -1.17 -4.10
C TYR A 25 4.72 -2.26 -3.19
N THR A 26 4.73 -2.00 -1.89
CA THR A 26 4.23 -2.89 -0.83
C THR A 26 2.79 -2.56 -0.39
N CYS A 27 2.18 -1.53 -0.98
CA CYS A 27 0.78 -1.14 -0.79
C CYS A 27 0.13 -0.66 -2.10
N LEU A 28 -1.20 -0.73 -2.19
CA LEU A 28 -1.96 -0.04 -3.27
C LEU A 28 -1.85 1.49 -3.19
N PHE A 29 -1.62 2.01 -1.99
CA PHE A 29 -1.71 3.43 -1.67
C PHE A 29 -0.36 4.03 -1.27
N ALA A 30 0.74 3.32 -1.57
CA ALA A 30 2.09 3.80 -1.30
C ALA A 30 2.41 5.02 -2.17
N THR A 31 3.15 5.99 -1.61
CA THR A 31 3.55 7.22 -2.31
C THR A 31 4.96 7.16 -2.87
N GLN A 32 5.73 6.14 -2.49
CA GLN A 32 7.10 5.89 -2.92
C GLN A 32 7.26 4.39 -3.19
N GLY A 33 8.09 4.04 -4.16
CA GLY A 33 8.43 2.67 -4.50
C GLY A 33 9.94 2.47 -4.58
N THR A 34 10.40 1.23 -4.46
CA THR A 34 11.82 0.88 -4.59
C THR A 34 12.13 0.64 -6.07
N ASP A 35 13.09 1.36 -6.64
CA ASP A 35 13.53 1.13 -8.02
C ASP A 35 14.23 -0.23 -8.16
N LEU A 36 13.67 -1.08 -9.02
CA LEU A 36 14.26 -2.37 -9.40
C LEU A 36 14.80 -2.35 -10.84
N MET A 37 14.37 -1.39 -11.65
CA MET A 37 14.68 -1.32 -13.08
C MET A 37 16.11 -0.90 -13.35
N THR A 38 16.62 0.08 -12.60
CA THR A 38 18.00 0.56 -12.72
C THR A 38 19.02 -0.54 -12.43
N PRO A 39 18.98 -1.25 -11.28
CA PRO A 39 19.95 -2.32 -11.00
C PRO A 39 19.85 -3.47 -12.01
N LEU A 40 18.64 -3.88 -12.41
CA LEU A 40 18.46 -4.89 -13.45
C LEU A 40 19.13 -4.50 -14.78
N ARG A 41 18.97 -3.24 -15.20
CA ARG A 41 19.58 -2.73 -16.44
C ARG A 41 21.09 -2.49 -16.31
N ALA A 42 21.59 -2.29 -15.10
CA ALA A 42 23.01 -2.20 -14.82
C ALA A 42 23.72 -3.58 -14.78
N GLY A 43 22.96 -4.68 -14.90
CA GLY A 43 23.50 -6.04 -14.88
C GLY A 43 23.74 -6.58 -13.48
N ALA A 44 22.96 -6.14 -12.48
CA ALA A 44 23.00 -6.69 -11.13
C ALA A 44 22.76 -8.21 -11.14
N SER A 45 23.40 -8.92 -10.21
CA SER A 45 23.24 -10.36 -10.06
C SER A 45 21.88 -10.72 -9.44
N ASP A 46 21.48 -11.99 -9.58
CA ASP A 46 20.23 -12.48 -8.98
C ASP A 46 20.24 -12.29 -7.44
N GLU A 47 21.39 -12.46 -6.78
CA GLU A 47 21.54 -12.25 -5.34
C GLU A 47 21.35 -10.78 -4.94
N GLU A 48 21.84 -9.83 -5.75
CA GLU A 48 21.65 -8.40 -5.52
C GLU A 48 20.17 -8.01 -5.67
N ILE A 49 19.51 -8.52 -6.71
CA ILE A 49 18.07 -8.31 -6.94
C ILE A 49 17.23 -8.94 -5.83
N GLU A 50 17.57 -10.16 -5.41
CA GLU A 50 16.92 -10.84 -4.30
C GLU A 50 17.04 -10.02 -3.02
N THR A 51 18.22 -9.47 -2.74
CA THR A 51 18.48 -8.63 -1.56
C THR A 51 17.58 -7.39 -1.57
N ILE A 52 17.49 -6.68 -2.70
CA ILE A 52 16.62 -5.50 -2.84
C ILE A 52 15.16 -5.84 -2.56
N ILE A 53 14.67 -6.95 -3.13
CA ILE A 53 13.29 -7.41 -2.93
C ILE A 53 13.04 -7.79 -1.47
N ARG A 54 13.94 -8.58 -0.88
CA ARG A 54 13.87 -9.07 0.49
C ARG A 54 13.86 -7.91 1.48
N ASP A 55 14.77 -6.96 1.34
CA ASP A 55 14.87 -5.80 2.23
C ASP A 55 13.65 -4.89 2.08
N THR A 56 13.15 -4.69 0.87
CA THR A 56 11.90 -3.95 0.64
C THR A 56 10.73 -4.62 1.38
N TRP A 57 10.64 -5.95 1.34
CA TRP A 57 9.58 -6.69 2.03
C TRP A 57 9.72 -6.68 3.55
N LEU A 58 10.93 -6.86 4.08
CA LEU A 58 11.18 -6.88 5.53
C LEU A 58 10.95 -5.51 6.19
N ASN A 59 11.19 -4.42 5.47
CA ASN A 59 10.94 -3.06 5.96
C ASN A 59 9.49 -2.59 5.75
N ARG A 60 8.62 -3.42 5.16
CA ARG A 60 7.21 -3.08 4.92
C ARG A 60 6.49 -2.81 6.24
N ASN A 61 5.88 -1.63 6.33
CA ASN A 61 4.98 -1.25 7.43
C ASN A 61 3.61 -0.75 6.93
N ASP A 62 3.30 -0.96 5.65
CA ASP A 62 2.09 -0.46 5.02
C ASP A 62 0.81 -1.11 5.53
N ARG A 63 -0.09 -0.25 6.02
CA ARG A 63 -1.41 -0.63 6.51
C ARG A 63 -2.44 0.48 6.29
N TYR A 64 -2.44 1.04 5.06
CA TYR A 64 -3.24 2.21 4.71
C TYR A 64 -4.71 2.08 5.10
N SER A 65 -5.39 0.98 4.72
CA SER A 65 -6.83 0.85 4.98
C SER A 65 -7.15 0.73 6.48
N GLU A 66 -6.27 0.12 7.28
CA GLU A 66 -6.42 0.05 8.73
C GLU A 66 -6.19 1.41 9.39
N VAL A 67 -5.14 2.13 9.00
CA VAL A 67 -4.86 3.49 9.49
C VAL A 67 -6.01 4.43 9.11
N ARG A 68 -6.50 4.36 7.87
CA ARG A 68 -7.65 5.15 7.43
C ARG A 68 -8.91 4.84 8.25
N SER A 69 -9.12 3.58 8.60
CA SER A 69 -10.27 3.17 9.41
C SER A 69 -10.15 3.65 10.86
N SER A 70 -8.93 3.73 11.41
CA SER A 70 -8.70 4.21 12.79
C SER A 70 -8.83 5.72 12.97
N ILE A 71 -8.71 6.50 11.89
CA ILE A 71 -8.96 7.94 11.92
C ILE A 71 -10.46 8.18 12.12
N LYS A 72 -10.85 8.58 13.35
CA LYS A 72 -12.19 9.09 13.62
C LYS A 72 -12.45 10.30 12.73
N ARG A 73 -13.42 10.20 11.83
CA ARG A 73 -13.97 11.39 11.17
C ARG A 73 -14.62 12.25 12.25
N PRO A 74 -14.43 13.59 12.26
CA PRO A 74 -15.21 14.45 13.13
C PRO A 74 -16.69 14.16 12.86
N ASN A 75 -17.40 13.75 13.92
CA ASN A 75 -18.84 13.66 13.90
C ASN A 75 -19.38 15.08 13.79
N GLU A 76 -20.11 15.33 12.71
CA GLU A 76 -21.29 16.21 12.59
C GLU A 76 -21.45 16.55 11.11
N LYS A 77 -22.03 15.61 10.36
CA LYS A 77 -22.67 15.96 9.10
C LYS A 77 -24.15 16.11 9.40
N ILE A 78 -24.69 17.27 9.03
CA ILE A 78 -26.13 17.48 9.06
C ILE A 78 -26.74 16.53 8.03
N GLU A 79 -27.67 15.71 8.48
CA GLU A 79 -28.36 14.73 7.64
C GLU A 79 -29.37 15.44 6.72
N MET A 80 -29.62 14.90 5.53
CA MET A 80 -30.51 15.53 4.54
C MET A 80 -31.93 15.78 5.05
N TYR A 81 -32.42 14.97 6.00
CA TYR A 81 -33.72 15.18 6.63
C TYR A 81 -33.78 16.50 7.44
N TYR A 82 -32.64 17.03 7.85
CA TYR A 82 -32.54 18.22 8.68
C TYR A 82 -32.48 19.52 7.84
N ILE A 83 -32.10 19.45 6.55
CA ILE A 83 -31.98 20.62 5.65
C ILE A 83 -32.99 20.67 4.52
N GLY A 84 -33.76 19.60 4.29
CA GLY A 84 -34.58 19.47 3.09
C GLY A 84 -33.71 19.17 1.87
N GLY A 85 -34.11 18.17 1.09
CA GLY A 85 -33.33 17.65 -0.04
C GLY A 85 -33.13 18.63 -1.20
#